data_AF-A0A2R8CCR5-F1
#
_entry.id   AF-A0A2R8CCR5-F1
#
_cell.length_a   1.000
_cell.length_b   1.000
_cell.length_c   1.000
_cell.angle_alpha   90.00
_cell.angle_beta   90.00
_cell.angle_gamma   90.00
#
_symmetry.space_group_name_H-M   'P 1'
#
loop_
_entity.id
_entity.type
_entity.pdbx_description
1 polymer ?
#
loop_
_entity_poly.entity_id
_entity_poly.type
_entity_poly.pdbx_seq_one_letter_code
_entity_poly.pdbx_strand_id
1 'polypeptide(L)'
;MSSSQDAHLRQSSLAMRVVGWALVPGLLLGFVGYSPGFVWGVLPDALQIGPAHPASPYDGLHPYVFMLVALYAAWAILLVRGATDPVRNVALFDWGILANLLHCIVMIPQAFIYPNEHAHLWADIPLTIVLAAVMWIWHPTRRRD
;
A
#
# COMPACT_ATOMS: atom_id res chain seq x y z
N MET A 1 3.14 32.92 -4.28
CA MET A 1 2.98 31.78 -3.35
C MET A 1 3.99 31.97 -2.23
N SER A 2 3.66 31.63 -0.98
CA SER A 2 4.61 31.78 0.13
C SER A 2 5.71 30.72 0.05
N SER A 3 6.90 31.01 0.59
CA SER A 3 8.01 30.03 0.67
C SER A 3 7.57 28.69 1.31
N SER A 4 6.66 28.74 2.30
CA SER A 4 6.07 27.55 2.94
C SER A 4 5.20 26.73 1.97
N GLN A 5 4.42 27.39 1.11
CA GLN A 5 3.57 26.72 0.12
C GLN A 5 4.41 26.00 -0.93
N ASP A 6 5.50 26.62 -1.40
CA ASP A 6 6.41 26.01 -2.37
C ASP A 6 7.20 24.84 -1.76
N ALA A 7 7.48 24.88 -0.45
CA ALA A 7 8.08 23.76 0.28
C ALA A 7 7.10 22.58 0.39
N HIS A 8 5.82 22.85 0.72
CA HIS A 8 4.79 21.81 0.84
C HIS A 8 4.53 21.09 -0.49
N LEU A 9 4.48 21.82 -1.60
CA LEU A 9 4.33 21.21 -2.93
C LEU A 9 5.53 20.35 -3.32
N ARG A 10 6.75 20.77 -2.94
CA ARG A 10 7.95 19.93 -3.09
C ARG A 10 7.86 18.65 -2.27
N GLN A 11 7.35 18.71 -1.04
CA GLN A 11 7.14 17.53 -0.20
C GLN A 11 6.05 16.61 -0.77
N SER A 12 4.97 17.18 -1.32
CA SER A 12 3.92 16.43 -2.02
C SER A 12 4.49 15.69 -3.23
N SER A 13 5.28 16.37 -4.06
CA SER A 13 6.00 15.77 -5.20
C SER A 13 6.95 14.66 -4.76
N LEU A 14 7.70 14.88 -3.68
CA LEU A 14 8.61 13.87 -3.11
C LEU A 14 7.82 12.65 -2.61
N ALA A 15 6.70 12.85 -1.91
CA ALA A 15 5.85 11.77 -1.44
C ALA A 15 5.35 10.90 -2.60
N MET A 16 4.87 11.52 -3.70
CA MET A 16 4.46 10.78 -4.91
C MET A 16 5.61 9.95 -5.49
N ARG A 17 6.82 10.52 -5.59
CA ARG A 17 7.99 9.80 -6.13
C ARG A 17 8.41 8.65 -5.22
N VAL A 18 8.52 8.91 -3.93
CA VAL A 18 8.95 7.92 -2.95
C VAL A 18 7.94 6.78 -2.91
N VAL A 19 6.64 7.07 -2.73
CA VAL A 19 5.60 6.05 -2.70
C VAL A 19 5.53 5.30 -4.03
N GLY A 20 5.53 6.00 -5.16
CA GLY A 20 5.47 5.39 -6.48
C GLY A 20 6.66 4.47 -6.76
N TRP A 21 7.89 4.90 -6.49
CA TRP A 21 9.08 4.05 -6.67
C TRP A 21 9.21 2.95 -5.62
N ALA A 22 8.71 3.16 -4.39
CA ALA A 22 8.79 2.16 -3.33
C ALA A 22 7.72 1.08 -3.44
N LEU A 23 6.56 1.35 -4.05
CA LEU A 23 5.44 0.41 -4.13
C LEU A 23 5.80 -0.89 -4.87
N VAL A 24 6.39 -0.79 -6.07
CA VAL A 24 6.69 -1.99 -6.87
C VAL A 24 7.80 -2.86 -6.23
N PRO A 25 8.95 -2.31 -5.83
CA PRO A 25 9.97 -3.06 -5.10
C PRO A 25 9.48 -3.50 -3.71
N GLY A 26 8.69 -2.66 -3.04
CA GLY A 26 8.15 -2.94 -1.70
C GLY A 26 7.19 -4.13 -1.71
N LEU A 27 6.33 -4.25 -2.73
CA LEU A 27 5.50 -5.43 -2.92
C LEU A 27 6.38 -6.68 -3.10
N LEU A 28 7.37 -6.64 -3.99
CA LEU A 28 8.29 -7.76 -4.20
C LEU A 28 9.06 -8.14 -2.93
N LEU A 29 9.53 -7.15 -2.18
CA LEU A 29 10.20 -7.34 -0.89
C LEU A 29 9.23 -7.90 0.16
N GLY A 30 7.94 -7.55 0.13
CA GLY A 30 6.93 -8.17 0.98
C GLY A 30 6.78 -9.66 0.69
N PHE A 31 6.69 -10.03 -0.59
CA PHE A 31 6.62 -11.42 -1.04
C PHE A 31 7.84 -12.26 -0.62
N VAL A 32 9.02 -11.65 -0.46
CA VAL A 32 10.26 -12.37 -0.09
C VAL A 32 10.59 -12.25 1.40
N GLY A 33 10.37 -11.08 2.00
CA GLY A 33 10.82 -10.74 3.36
C GLY A 33 9.80 -11.05 4.45
N TYR A 34 8.50 -11.07 4.14
CA TYR A 34 7.46 -11.62 5.00
C TYR A 34 6.50 -12.47 4.17
N SER A 35 7.03 -13.56 3.60
CA SER A 35 6.29 -14.34 2.62
C SER A 35 4.97 -14.91 3.17
N PRO A 36 4.84 -15.42 4.42
CA PRO A 36 3.56 -15.89 4.96
C PRO A 36 2.44 -14.83 4.98
N GLY A 37 2.79 -13.55 5.14
CA GLY A 37 1.84 -12.44 5.14
C GLY A 37 1.34 -12.02 3.75
N PHE A 38 2.07 -12.36 2.68
CA PHE A 38 1.76 -11.93 1.31
C PHE A 38 1.46 -13.09 0.34
N VAL A 39 1.86 -14.32 0.68
CA VAL A 39 1.52 -15.56 -0.05
C VAL A 39 0.64 -16.52 0.76
N TRP A 40 0.13 -16.05 1.91
CA TRP A 40 -0.83 -16.75 2.75
C TRP A 40 -0.45 -18.19 3.11
N GLY A 41 0.85 -18.39 3.39
CA GLY A 41 1.40 -19.67 3.83
C GLY A 41 1.45 -20.78 2.77
N VAL A 42 1.29 -20.46 1.47
CA VAL A 42 1.28 -21.48 0.39
C VAL A 42 2.67 -21.95 0.00
N LEU A 43 3.72 -21.17 0.29
CA LEU A 43 5.08 -21.59 0.02
C LEU A 43 5.51 -22.76 0.93
N PRO A 44 6.37 -23.67 0.45
CA PRO A 44 7.00 -24.68 1.30
C PRO A 44 7.69 -24.03 2.50
N ASP A 45 7.68 -24.69 3.66
CA ASP A 45 8.25 -24.17 4.92
C ASP A 45 9.67 -23.61 4.76
N ALA A 46 10.49 -24.22 3.89
CA ALA A 46 11.86 -23.76 3.60
C ALA A 46 11.96 -22.37 2.94
N LEU A 47 10.87 -21.87 2.35
CA LEU A 47 10.76 -20.59 1.67
C LEU A 47 9.88 -19.59 2.45
N GLN A 48 9.37 -19.98 3.62
CA GLN A 48 8.61 -19.10 4.50
C GLN A 48 9.57 -18.26 5.36
N ILE A 49 9.57 -16.94 5.14
CA ILE A 49 10.43 -15.99 5.86
C ILE A 49 9.53 -15.08 6.69
N GLY A 50 9.77 -15.02 8.00
CA GLY A 50 9.00 -14.22 8.96
C GLY A 50 8.14 -15.08 9.91
N PRO A 51 7.24 -14.46 10.69
CA PRO A 51 6.36 -15.18 11.60
C PRO A 51 5.57 -16.27 10.89
N ALA A 52 5.61 -17.49 11.43
CA ALA A 52 4.82 -18.60 10.90
C ALA A 52 3.33 -18.32 11.09
N HIS A 53 2.55 -18.66 10.06
CA HIS A 53 1.10 -18.51 10.08
C HIS A 53 0.48 -19.71 9.36
N PRO A 54 -0.64 -20.29 9.85
CA PRO A 54 -1.33 -21.38 9.15
C PRO A 54 -1.64 -21.02 7.69
N ALA A 55 -1.53 -21.98 6.77
CA ALA A 55 -1.91 -21.71 5.38
C ALA A 55 -3.39 -21.30 5.30
N SER A 56 -3.69 -20.35 4.41
CA SER A 56 -5.07 -19.98 4.12
C SER A 56 -5.89 -21.22 3.75
N PRO A 57 -7.16 -21.33 4.19
CA PRO A 57 -8.06 -22.36 3.71
C PRO A 57 -8.42 -22.19 2.22
N TYR A 58 -8.07 -21.04 1.62
CA TYR A 58 -8.25 -20.74 0.20
C TYR A 58 -6.90 -20.69 -0.53
N ASP A 59 -6.94 -20.78 -1.86
CA ASP A 59 -5.74 -20.80 -2.68
C ASP A 59 -4.95 -19.50 -2.51
N GLY A 60 -3.77 -19.59 -1.87
CA GLY A 60 -3.01 -18.42 -1.42
C GLY A 60 -2.48 -17.52 -2.54
N LEU A 61 -2.49 -18.02 -3.78
CA LEU A 61 -2.21 -17.29 -5.01
C LEU A 61 -3.48 -17.06 -5.84
N HIS A 62 -4.59 -16.80 -5.16
CA HIS A 62 -5.85 -16.52 -5.82
C HIS A 62 -5.68 -15.40 -6.87
N PRO A 63 -6.34 -15.48 -8.05
CA PRO A 63 -6.26 -14.46 -9.11
C PRO A 63 -6.44 -13.00 -8.63
N TYR A 64 -7.15 -12.81 -7.52
CA TYR A 64 -7.32 -11.53 -6.84
C TYR A 64 -5.99 -10.88 -6.40
N VAL A 65 -4.98 -11.65 -5.99
CA VAL A 65 -3.64 -11.12 -5.63
C VAL A 65 -3.02 -10.41 -6.82
N PHE A 66 -3.04 -11.04 -8.00
CA PHE A 66 -2.50 -10.44 -9.22
C PHE A 66 -3.27 -9.20 -9.65
N MET A 67 -4.60 -9.18 -9.43
CA MET A 67 -5.41 -7.99 -9.65
C MET A 67 -4.99 -6.84 -8.71
N LEU A 68 -4.80 -7.09 -7.42
CA LEU A 68 -4.32 -6.08 -6.47
C LEU A 68 -2.94 -5.54 -6.86
N VAL A 69 -1.99 -6.44 -7.17
CA VAL A 69 -0.65 -6.04 -7.63
C VAL A 69 -0.74 -5.14 -8.86
N ALA A 70 -1.60 -5.47 -9.83
CA ALA A 70 -1.80 -4.65 -11.02
C ALA A 70 -2.36 -3.25 -10.68
N LEU A 71 -3.32 -3.15 -9.76
CA LEU A 71 -3.89 -1.87 -9.31
C LEU A 71 -2.84 -1.00 -8.61
N TYR A 72 -2.05 -1.56 -7.69
CA TYR A 72 -0.98 -0.83 -7.01
C TYR A 72 0.16 -0.45 -7.96
N ALA A 73 0.51 -1.30 -8.92
CA ALA A 73 1.50 -0.98 -9.95
C ALA A 73 1.01 0.17 -10.86
N ALA A 74 -0.26 0.14 -11.28
CA ALA A 74 -0.84 1.23 -12.06
C ALA A 74 -0.83 2.55 -11.27
N TRP A 75 -1.23 2.52 -9.99
CA TRP A 75 -1.16 3.69 -9.13
C TRP A 75 0.26 4.21 -8.95
N ALA A 76 1.23 3.32 -8.72
CA ALA A 76 2.65 3.66 -8.61
C ALA A 76 3.18 4.40 -9.86
N ILE A 77 2.86 3.88 -11.05
CA ILE A 77 3.23 4.51 -12.33
C ILE A 77 2.62 5.92 -12.43
N LEU A 78 1.34 6.05 -12.09
CA LEU A 78 0.65 7.34 -12.14
C LEU A 78 1.21 8.34 -11.12
N LEU A 79 1.60 7.90 -9.92
CA LEU A 79 2.26 8.74 -8.92
C LEU A 79 3.60 9.27 -9.44
N VAL A 80 4.45 8.40 -10.00
CA VAL A 80 5.75 8.82 -10.55
C VAL A 80 5.55 9.82 -11.70
N ARG A 81 4.61 9.55 -12.61
CA ARG A 81 4.29 10.44 -13.74
C ARG A 81 3.68 11.78 -13.30
N GLY A 82 2.79 11.75 -12.31
CA GLY A 82 2.08 12.92 -11.80
C GLY A 82 2.89 13.80 -10.85
N ALA A 83 4.04 13.31 -10.37
CA ALA A 83 4.84 13.99 -9.36
C ALA A 83 5.36 15.38 -9.77
N THR A 84 5.42 15.71 -11.06
CA THR A 84 5.85 17.04 -11.52
C THR A 84 4.85 18.14 -11.20
N ASP A 85 3.57 17.79 -11.05
CA ASP A 85 2.50 18.71 -10.70
C ASP A 85 1.50 18.00 -9.76
N PRO A 86 1.77 17.98 -8.44
CA PRO A 86 0.94 17.27 -7.48
C PRO A 86 -0.45 17.89 -7.34
N VAL A 87 -0.62 19.19 -7.62
CA VAL A 87 -1.93 19.87 -7.51
C VAL A 87 -2.86 19.39 -8.63
N ARG A 88 -2.36 19.31 -9.87
CA ARG A 88 -3.12 18.78 -11.00
C ARG A 88 -3.45 17.30 -10.84
N ASN A 89 -2.66 16.57 -10.07
CA ASN A 89 -2.81 15.13 -9.84
C ASN A 89 -3.35 14.80 -8.42
N VAL A 90 -4.06 15.73 -7.78
CA VAL A 90 -4.60 15.56 -6.42
C VAL A 90 -5.45 14.31 -6.26
N ALA A 91 -6.20 13.93 -7.29
CA ALA A 91 -7.04 12.72 -7.28
C ALA A 91 -6.25 11.43 -7.02
N LEU A 92 -4.94 11.38 -7.31
CA LEU A 92 -4.10 10.23 -6.99
C LEU A 92 -3.84 10.11 -5.48
N PHE A 93 -3.84 11.24 -4.75
CA PHE A 93 -3.83 11.24 -3.30
C PHE A 93 -5.18 10.82 -2.73
N ASP A 94 -6.28 11.40 -3.22
CA ASP A 94 -7.64 11.04 -2.78
C ASP A 94 -7.93 9.56 -2.98
N TRP A 95 -7.61 9.05 -4.18
CA TRP A 95 -7.72 7.63 -4.49
C TRP A 95 -6.84 6.79 -3.57
N GLY A 96 -5.58 7.18 -3.37
CA GLY A 96 -4.66 6.48 -2.48
C GLY A 96 -5.19 6.39 -1.05
N ILE A 97 -5.71 7.47 -0.50
CA ILE A 97 -6.27 7.50 0.85
C ILE A 97 -7.52 6.61 0.91
N LEU A 98 -8.48 6.84 0.01
CA LEU A 98 -9.76 6.14 0.02
C LEU A 98 -9.60 4.64 -0.23
N ALA A 99 -8.84 4.25 -1.26
CA ALA A 99 -8.64 2.85 -1.62
C ALA A 99 -7.96 2.07 -0.49
N ASN A 100 -6.92 2.64 0.15
CA ASN A 100 -6.23 1.97 1.25
C ASN A 100 -7.10 1.90 2.52
N LEU A 101 -7.91 2.92 2.83
CA LEU A 101 -8.85 2.84 3.96
C LEU A 101 -9.96 1.81 3.72
N LEU A 102 -10.54 1.78 2.52
CA LEU A 102 -11.55 0.77 2.14
C LEU A 102 -10.96 -0.64 2.18
N HIS A 103 -9.69 -0.80 1.74
CA HIS A 103 -8.95 -2.04 1.88
C HIS A 103 -8.90 -2.48 3.35
N CYS A 104 -8.47 -1.63 4.28
CA CYS A 104 -8.46 -1.95 5.72
C CYS A 104 -9.86 -2.34 6.22
N ILE A 105 -10.89 -1.59 5.85
CA ILE A 105 -12.28 -1.83 6.30
C ILE A 105 -12.77 -3.21 5.86
N VAL A 106 -12.37 -3.68 4.68
CA VAL A 106 -12.74 -5.01 4.19
C VAL A 106 -11.89 -6.10 4.86
N MET A 107 -10.58 -5.89 4.97
CA MET A 107 -9.65 -6.92 5.42
C MET A 107 -9.71 -7.17 6.93
N ILE A 108 -9.96 -6.14 7.74
CA ILE A 108 -10.04 -6.32 9.20
C ILE A 108 -11.14 -7.33 9.58
N PRO A 109 -12.42 -7.18 9.17
CA PRO A 109 -13.45 -8.18 9.45
C PRO A 109 -13.13 -9.55 8.85
N GLN A 110 -12.62 -9.60 7.62
CA GLN A 110 -12.29 -10.86 6.95
C GLN A 110 -11.20 -11.64 7.68
N ALA A 111 -10.18 -10.95 8.22
CA ALA A 111 -9.13 -11.57 9.01
C ALA A 111 -9.67 -12.31 10.24
N PHE A 112 -10.77 -11.83 10.85
CA PHE A 112 -11.41 -12.50 11.99
C PHE A 112 -12.45 -13.56 11.58
N ILE A 113 -13.10 -13.40 10.44
CA ILE A 113 -14.06 -14.38 9.90
C ILE A 113 -13.32 -15.64 9.43
N TYR A 114 -12.13 -15.47 8.86
CA TYR A 114 -11.31 -16.55 8.33
C TYR A 114 -10.12 -16.82 9.28
N PRO A 115 -10.13 -17.93 10.05
CA PRO A 115 -9.19 -18.14 11.16
C PRO A 115 -7.71 -18.15 10.77
N ASN A 116 -7.41 -18.45 9.50
CA ASN A 116 -6.06 -18.47 8.96
C ASN A 116 -5.76 -17.21 8.11
N GLU A 117 -6.40 -16.08 8.39
CA GLU A 117 -6.14 -14.81 7.68
C GLU A 117 -5.65 -13.71 8.62
N HIS A 118 -5.24 -14.06 9.85
CA HIS A 118 -4.71 -13.09 10.81
C HIS A 118 -3.37 -12.48 10.39
N ALA A 119 -2.65 -13.11 9.46
CA ALA A 119 -1.40 -12.57 8.93
C ALA A 119 -1.57 -11.16 8.34
N HIS A 120 -2.75 -10.86 7.78
CA HIS A 120 -3.12 -9.54 7.25
C HIS A 120 -3.02 -8.42 8.29
N LEU A 121 -3.39 -8.70 9.55
CA LEU A 121 -3.37 -7.72 10.64
C LEU A 121 -1.96 -7.16 10.91
N TRP A 122 -0.92 -7.89 10.50
CA TRP A 122 0.48 -7.53 10.70
C TRP A 122 1.25 -7.34 9.38
N ALA A 123 0.59 -7.49 8.22
CA ALA A 123 1.18 -7.37 6.90
C ALA A 123 0.62 -6.17 6.12
N ASP A 124 -0.41 -6.40 5.30
CA ASP A 124 -0.98 -5.44 4.37
C ASP A 124 -1.89 -4.41 5.06
N ILE A 125 -2.58 -4.75 6.15
CA ILE A 125 -3.38 -3.76 6.90
C ILE A 125 -2.50 -2.63 7.46
N PRO A 126 -1.40 -2.89 8.19
CA PRO A 126 -0.47 -1.83 8.59
C PRO A 126 0.10 -1.04 7.42
N LEU A 127 0.45 -1.73 6.32
CA LEU A 127 1.01 -1.08 5.13
C LEU A 127 0.02 -0.09 4.50
N THR A 128 -1.24 -0.49 4.33
CA THR A 128 -2.29 0.34 3.75
C THR A 128 -2.61 1.55 4.64
N ILE A 129 -2.61 1.39 5.97
CA ILE A 129 -2.73 2.52 6.92
C ILE A 129 -1.56 3.50 6.76
N VAL A 130 -0.33 3.00 6.71
CA VAL A 130 0.87 3.85 6.54
C VAL A 130 0.80 4.61 5.22
N LEU A 131 0.44 3.95 4.11
CA LEU A 131 0.28 4.60 2.82
C LEU A 131 -0.80 5.69 2.87
N ALA A 132 -1.96 5.40 3.45
CA ALA A 132 -3.02 6.40 3.62
C ALA A 132 -2.55 7.60 4.45
N ALA A 133 -1.81 7.37 5.54
CA ALA A 133 -1.25 8.43 6.38
C ALA A 133 -0.22 9.29 5.63
N VAL A 134 0.70 8.67 4.88
CA VAL A 134 1.69 9.39 4.05
C VAL A 134 1.01 10.29 3.04
N MET A 135 0.01 9.76 2.31
CA MET A 135 -0.75 10.54 1.33
C MET A 135 -1.57 11.66 2.01
N TRP A 136 -2.14 11.39 3.19
CA TRP A 136 -2.90 12.38 3.95
C TRP A 136 -2.03 13.53 4.45
N ILE A 137 -0.85 13.23 5.01
CA ILE A 137 0.09 14.21 5.57
C ILE A 137 0.63 15.14 4.48
N TRP A 138 0.97 14.57 3.32
CA TRP A 138 1.57 15.30 2.19
C TRP A 138 0.55 15.65 1.10
N HIS A 139 -0.73 15.72 1.47
CA HIS A 139 -1.79 16.08 0.55
C HIS A 139 -1.59 17.51 0.02
N PRO A 140 -1.56 17.75 -1.30
CA PRO A 140 -1.12 19.02 -1.88
C PRO A 140 -2.05 20.21 -1.56
N THR A 141 -3.33 19.95 -1.26
CA THR A 141 -4.31 20.99 -0.90
C THR A 141 -4.44 21.22 0.60
N ARG A 142 -3.81 20.39 1.45
CA ARG A 142 -3.76 20.66 2.89
C ARG A 142 -2.75 21.75 3.16
N ARG A 143 -3.23 22.96 3.42
CA ARG A 143 -2.40 24.05 3.91
C ARG A 143 -1.90 23.71 5.32
N ARG A 144 -0.61 23.89 5.55
CA ARG A 144 -0.04 24.06 6.89
C ARG A 144 0.12 25.55 7.07
N ASP A 145 -0.78 26.12 7.87
CA ASP A 145 -0.81 27.53 8.24
C ASP A 145 0.32 27.84 9.25
#